data_AF-R5FGD6-F1
#
_entry.id   AF-R5FGD6-F1
#
_cell.length_a   1.000
_cell.length_b   1.000
_cell.length_c   1.000
_cell.angle_alpha   90.00
_cell.angle_beta   90.00
_cell.angle_gamma   90.00
#
_symmetry.space_group_name_H-M   'P 1'
#
loop_
_entity.id
_entity.type
_entity.pdbx_description
1 polymer ?
#
loop_
_entity_poly.entity_id
_entity_poly.type
_entity_poly.pdbx_seq_one_letter_code
_entity_poly.pdbx_strand_id
1 'polypeptide(L)'
;MAEIEIGKFTLESLTTGMYNNPEIVYREYIQNAVDSFDNAVSKKLMKLDDCRIEIIVDADRQEISIKDNGTGIGKELAVKTLLDIGNSTKTHTSNRGFRGIGRLGGLSYCKKLSFCTSAQNEPEKTLVTFDCAKLKELLIPGQATEYNLQKVISAVTEVKVLSEQASAHYFIVKMEGVDDISTLLDIEFVKDYIAQVAPVPFRDRFYWGRELKNEFAKSNFNVAEYAVFVGDSFETLSQVYKPYKITIDVSARAGVAKDEIQGISYFDIKDSSDKVLAIGWYGELDFYGTIADEKVSGIRIRQGNILIGDNKTLSPYFIEARFNNWCVGELYIISDDLIPNARRDGFESNKAFSEFCDCFKMTVGVELGLKIRTASKTRNNPMKKALTKTEKTIVAVEKVLESGFNSSFEKEQIAKSLEGARKDLYVIPKDAPTEIATQKAELMGKLTELTTEVDESNNYKTKKDIPSDFSKAEKKIIQAMLEVLTKNFERPIVDSLYKEFLQELKKKG
;
A
#
# COMPACT_ATOMS: atom_id res chain seq x y z
N MET A 1 26.47 -0.67 50.68
CA MET A 1 25.58 -0.12 49.63
C MET A 1 24.42 -1.07 49.50
N ALA A 2 23.18 -0.58 49.43
CA ALA A 2 22.04 -1.43 49.13
C ALA A 2 22.16 -1.95 47.69
N GLU A 3 21.85 -3.22 47.47
CA GLU A 3 21.86 -3.84 46.14
C GLU A 3 20.70 -3.24 45.32
N ILE A 4 20.99 -2.78 44.10
CA ILE A 4 19.96 -2.23 43.20
C ILE A 4 19.15 -3.40 42.65
N GLU A 5 17.83 -3.40 42.88
CA GLU A 5 16.94 -4.45 42.42
C GLU A 5 16.06 -3.96 41.25
N ILE A 6 16.00 -4.79 40.19
CA ILE A 6 15.10 -4.59 39.05
C ILE A 6 13.97 -5.61 39.15
N GLY A 7 12.74 -5.11 39.27
CA GLY A 7 11.53 -5.95 39.39
C GLY A 7 11.26 -6.76 38.12
N LYS A 8 10.70 -7.97 38.28
CA LYS A 8 10.43 -8.89 37.16
C LYS A 8 9.46 -8.34 36.10
N PHE A 9 8.53 -7.45 36.47
CA PHE A 9 7.57 -6.82 35.56
C PHE A 9 8.20 -5.85 34.55
N THR A 10 9.48 -5.48 34.74
CA THR A 10 10.24 -4.73 33.73
C THR A 10 10.31 -5.52 32.42
N LEU A 11 10.36 -6.86 32.46
CA LEU A 11 10.38 -7.67 31.24
C LEU A 11 9.08 -7.52 30.45
N GLU A 12 7.93 -7.62 31.10
CA GLU A 12 6.62 -7.46 30.48
C GLU A 12 6.48 -6.06 29.86
N SER A 13 6.94 -5.03 30.57
CA SER A 13 6.94 -3.64 30.05
C SER A 13 7.79 -3.49 28.79
N LEU A 14 8.86 -4.27 28.65
CA LEU A 14 9.79 -4.27 27.51
C LEU A 14 9.41 -5.23 26.38
N THR A 15 8.47 -6.16 26.60
CA THR A 15 8.00 -7.11 25.58
C THR A 15 6.58 -6.79 25.14
N THR A 16 5.56 -7.04 25.98
CA THR A 16 4.15 -6.76 25.65
C THR A 16 3.80 -5.28 25.78
N GLY A 17 4.34 -4.58 26.76
CA GLY A 17 3.97 -3.18 27.05
C GLY A 17 4.44 -2.16 25.98
N MET A 18 5.43 -2.52 25.17
CA MET A 18 5.95 -1.63 24.14
C MET A 18 5.20 -1.72 22.82
N TYR A 19 4.70 -2.90 22.46
CA TYR A 19 4.16 -3.17 21.13
C TYR A 19 2.66 -3.42 21.20
N ASN A 20 1.89 -2.61 20.46
CA ASN A 20 0.43 -2.78 20.39
C ASN A 20 0.03 -4.00 19.53
N ASN A 21 0.97 -4.50 18.73
CA ASN A 21 0.73 -5.38 17.60
C ASN A 21 1.74 -6.55 17.58
N PRO A 22 1.28 -7.81 17.59
CA PRO A 22 2.15 -8.99 17.70
C PRO A 22 3.06 -9.20 16.47
N GLU A 23 2.62 -8.81 15.28
CA GLU A 23 3.35 -8.99 14.02
C GLU A 23 4.70 -8.23 13.97
N ILE A 24 4.92 -7.29 14.89
CA ILE A 24 6.19 -6.59 15.06
C ILE A 24 7.36 -7.55 15.27
N VAL A 25 7.14 -8.75 15.81
CA VAL A 25 8.21 -9.77 15.95
C VAL A 25 8.93 -10.05 14.62
N TYR A 26 8.18 -10.12 13.51
CA TYR A 26 8.78 -10.31 12.19
C TYR A 26 9.72 -9.17 11.82
N ARG A 27 9.29 -7.92 12.05
CA ARG A 27 10.11 -6.73 11.80
C ARG A 27 11.39 -6.76 12.63
N GLU A 28 11.29 -7.01 13.93
CA GLU A 28 12.45 -7.02 14.84
C GLU A 28 13.47 -8.11 14.46
N TYR A 29 13.01 -9.31 14.11
CA TYR A 29 13.89 -10.40 13.69
C TYR A 29 14.52 -10.13 12.31
N ILE A 30 13.78 -9.55 11.36
CA ILE A 30 14.33 -9.10 10.07
C ILE A 30 15.37 -8.00 10.29
N GLN A 31 15.14 -7.06 11.20
CA GLN A 31 16.12 -6.01 11.52
C GLN A 31 17.42 -6.61 12.06
N ASN A 32 17.34 -7.60 12.96
CA ASN A 32 18.52 -8.28 13.48
C ASN A 32 19.30 -9.03 12.38
N ALA A 33 18.59 -9.71 11.48
CA ALA A 33 19.19 -10.37 10.32
C ALA A 33 19.90 -9.37 9.39
N VAL A 34 19.27 -8.22 9.13
CA VAL A 34 19.85 -7.18 8.26
C VAL A 34 21.10 -6.55 8.89
N ASP A 35 21.08 -6.27 10.20
CA ASP A 35 22.29 -5.81 10.91
C ASP A 35 23.41 -6.87 10.85
N SER A 36 23.05 -8.16 10.89
CA SER A 36 23.98 -9.29 10.73
C SER A 36 24.56 -9.35 9.31
N PHE A 37 23.76 -9.08 8.27
CA PHE A 37 24.23 -9.00 6.88
C PHE A 37 25.19 -7.85 6.65
N ASP A 38 24.89 -6.64 7.14
CA ASP A 38 25.79 -5.49 7.01
C ASP A 38 27.16 -5.80 7.64
N ASN A 39 27.18 -6.52 8.77
CA ASN A 39 28.40 -6.99 9.41
C ASN A 39 29.13 -8.05 8.57
N ALA A 40 28.39 -9.03 8.02
CA ALA A 40 28.97 -10.08 7.18
C ALA A 40 29.60 -9.53 5.89
N VAL A 41 28.91 -8.59 5.23
CA VAL A 41 29.37 -7.94 4.00
C VAL A 41 30.58 -7.05 4.28
N SER A 42 30.55 -6.24 5.36
CA SER A 42 31.69 -5.40 5.73
C SER A 42 32.94 -6.19 6.11
N LYS A 43 32.77 -7.37 6.71
CA LYS A 43 33.85 -8.34 6.98
C LYS A 43 34.23 -9.21 5.77
N LYS A 44 33.58 -9.03 4.62
CA LYS A 44 33.79 -9.82 3.38
C LYS A 44 33.56 -11.32 3.58
N LEU A 45 32.67 -11.70 4.50
CA LEU A 45 32.27 -13.10 4.70
C LEU A 45 31.33 -13.58 3.59
N MET A 46 30.54 -12.66 3.04
CA MET A 46 29.57 -12.92 1.97
C MET A 46 29.34 -11.67 1.12
N LYS A 47 28.75 -11.83 -0.07
CA LYS A 47 28.29 -10.72 -0.90
C LYS A 47 26.86 -10.34 -0.52
N LEU A 48 26.48 -9.10 -0.83
CA LEU A 48 25.12 -8.61 -0.58
C LEU A 48 24.05 -9.47 -1.29
N ASP A 49 24.33 -9.91 -2.52
CA ASP A 49 23.42 -10.74 -3.32
C ASP A 49 23.21 -12.14 -2.72
N ASP A 50 24.11 -12.58 -1.83
CA ASP A 50 23.99 -13.87 -1.13
C ASP A 50 23.15 -13.77 0.15
N CYS A 51 22.84 -12.55 0.62
CA CYS A 51 22.09 -12.32 1.85
C CYS A 51 20.62 -12.74 1.69
N ARG A 52 20.16 -13.66 2.54
CA ARG A 52 18.79 -14.18 2.48
C ARG A 52 18.20 -14.44 3.87
N ILE A 53 16.91 -14.15 4.01
CA ILE A 53 16.10 -14.49 5.18
C ILE A 53 15.02 -15.46 4.72
N GLU A 54 14.89 -16.59 5.41
CA GLU A 54 13.87 -17.61 5.19
C GLU A 54 12.92 -17.63 6.39
N ILE A 55 11.63 -17.45 6.12
CA ILE A 55 10.57 -17.39 7.13
C ILE A 55 9.57 -18.49 6.83
N ILE A 56 9.42 -19.42 7.76
CA ILE A 56 8.44 -20.51 7.71
C ILE A 56 7.37 -20.22 8.74
N VAL A 57 6.12 -20.19 8.30
CA VAL A 57 4.92 -19.98 9.12
C VAL A 57 4.05 -21.23 9.01
N ASP A 58 4.19 -22.15 9.97
CA ASP A 58 3.49 -23.42 10.00
C ASP A 58 2.32 -23.33 10.99
N ALA A 59 1.13 -23.03 10.46
CA ALA A 59 -0.09 -22.89 11.26
C ALA A 59 -0.53 -24.22 11.90
N ASP A 60 -0.32 -25.35 11.21
CA ASP A 60 -0.71 -26.68 11.68
C ASP A 60 0.10 -27.11 12.90
N ARG A 61 1.40 -26.80 12.91
CA ARG A 61 2.28 -27.05 14.06
C ARG A 61 2.34 -25.89 15.06
N GLN A 62 1.72 -24.76 14.73
CA GLN A 62 1.84 -23.51 15.48
C GLN A 62 3.31 -23.10 15.68
N GLU A 63 4.09 -23.15 14.60
CA GLU A 63 5.51 -22.85 14.60
C GLU A 63 5.84 -21.70 13.65
N ILE A 64 6.72 -20.80 14.08
CA ILE A 64 7.35 -19.80 13.23
C ILE A 64 8.86 -20.03 13.29
N SER A 65 9.52 -20.12 12.14
CA SER A 65 10.98 -20.14 12.05
C SER A 65 11.48 -19.01 11.16
N ILE A 66 12.44 -18.24 11.65
CA ILE A 66 13.09 -17.16 10.90
C ILE A 66 14.59 -17.45 10.90
N LYS A 67 15.14 -17.69 9.73
CA LYS A 67 16.55 -18.04 9.53
C LYS A 67 17.21 -17.03 8.62
N ASP A 68 18.34 -16.48 9.07
CA ASP A 68 19.26 -15.73 8.22
C ASP A 68 20.54 -16.53 7.94
N ASN A 69 21.32 -16.08 6.96
CA ASN A 69 22.66 -16.59 6.66
C ASN A 69 23.77 -15.56 6.94
N GLY A 70 23.56 -14.66 7.91
CA GLY A 70 24.51 -13.62 8.29
C GLY A 70 25.70 -14.17 9.09
N THR A 71 26.33 -13.33 9.91
CA THR A 71 27.55 -13.73 10.65
C THR A 71 27.31 -14.78 11.73
N GLY A 72 26.08 -14.90 12.22
CA GLY A 72 25.78 -15.52 13.51
C GLY A 72 26.46 -14.81 14.68
N ILE A 73 26.41 -15.41 15.86
CA ILE A 73 27.06 -14.95 17.08
C ILE A 73 28.04 -16.03 17.53
N GLY A 74 29.32 -15.68 17.64
CA GLY A 74 30.35 -16.62 18.07
C GLY A 74 30.12 -17.16 19.48
N LYS A 75 30.54 -18.40 19.73
CA LYS A 75 30.23 -19.16 20.95
C LYS A 75 30.59 -18.46 22.26
N GLU A 76 31.67 -17.68 22.27
CA GLU A 76 32.10 -16.93 23.46
C GLU A 76 31.13 -15.81 23.85
N LEU A 77 30.42 -15.25 22.87
CA LEU A 77 29.48 -14.14 23.05
C LEU A 77 28.02 -14.59 23.04
N ALA A 78 27.70 -15.73 22.43
CA ALA A 78 26.34 -16.17 22.15
C ALA A 78 25.42 -16.12 23.37
N VAL A 79 25.80 -16.78 24.48
CA VAL A 79 24.98 -16.81 25.70
C VAL A 79 24.82 -15.41 26.29
N LYS A 80 25.93 -14.65 26.40
CA LYS A 80 25.91 -13.30 26.95
C LYS A 80 25.00 -12.39 26.13
N THR A 81 25.14 -12.38 24.80
CA THR A 81 24.37 -11.53 23.90
C THR A 81 22.89 -11.89 23.89
N LEU A 82 22.54 -13.17 23.96
CA LEU A 82 21.15 -13.63 23.87
C LEU A 82 20.38 -13.50 25.18
N LEU A 83 21.06 -13.52 26.33
CA LEU A 83 20.45 -13.29 27.65
C LEU A 83 20.52 -11.83 28.12
N ASP A 84 21.27 -11.00 27.41
CA ASP A 84 21.36 -9.58 27.72
C ASP A 84 20.04 -8.84 27.40
N ILE A 85 19.65 -7.91 28.28
CA ILE A 85 18.39 -7.16 28.18
C ILE A 85 18.69 -5.67 28.32
N GLY A 86 18.45 -4.92 27.24
CA GLY A 86 18.56 -3.45 27.26
C GLY A 86 19.98 -2.89 27.29
N ASN A 87 21.03 -3.72 27.39
CA ASN A 87 22.43 -3.27 27.38
C ASN A 87 23.10 -3.48 26.01
N SER A 88 22.42 -2.99 24.97
CA SER A 88 22.91 -3.11 23.60
C SER A 88 24.20 -2.31 23.38
N THR A 89 25.24 -2.97 22.88
CA THR A 89 26.48 -2.34 22.44
C THR A 89 26.39 -1.73 21.04
N LYS A 90 25.23 -1.84 20.37
CA LYS A 90 24.99 -1.31 19.02
C LYS A 90 24.77 0.21 19.07
N THR A 91 25.34 0.94 18.13
CA THR A 91 25.04 2.39 17.97
C THR A 91 23.80 2.58 17.10
N HIS A 92 23.00 3.60 17.42
CA HIS A 92 21.81 3.96 16.62
C HIS A 92 22.15 4.40 15.19
N THR A 93 23.39 4.85 14.97
CA THR A 93 23.90 5.31 13.67
C THR A 93 24.25 4.16 12.71
N SER A 94 24.61 2.99 13.23
CA SER A 94 25.10 1.87 12.41
C SER A 94 24.15 0.68 12.39
N ASN A 95 23.20 0.60 13.33
CA ASN A 95 22.31 -0.56 13.48
C ASN A 95 20.85 -0.13 13.52
N ARG A 96 20.01 -0.87 12.79
CA ARG A 96 18.56 -0.63 12.74
C ARG A 96 17.88 -0.97 14.06
N GLY A 97 18.41 -1.95 14.80
CA GLY A 97 17.95 -2.35 16.13
C GLY A 97 19.00 -2.07 17.21
N PHE A 98 18.99 -0.87 17.80
CA PHE A 98 20.06 -0.43 18.71
C PHE A 98 19.76 -0.56 20.21
N ARG A 99 18.51 -0.81 20.63
CA ARG A 99 18.13 -0.90 22.06
C ARG A 99 18.29 -2.30 22.68
N GLY A 100 18.49 -3.35 21.87
CA GLY A 100 18.78 -4.70 22.36
C GLY A 100 17.60 -5.49 22.95
N ILE A 101 16.38 -4.97 22.82
CA ILE A 101 15.16 -5.60 23.36
C ILE A 101 14.31 -6.31 22.30
N GLY A 102 14.43 -5.93 21.03
CA GLY A 102 13.62 -6.49 19.93
C GLY A 102 13.72 -8.00 19.77
N ARG A 103 14.88 -8.61 20.08
CA ARG A 103 15.05 -10.07 20.05
C ARG A 103 14.10 -10.82 21.01
N LEU A 104 13.70 -10.18 22.10
CA LEU A 104 12.83 -10.76 23.13
C LEU A 104 11.34 -10.62 22.79
N GLY A 105 10.98 -9.96 21.68
CA GLY A 105 9.59 -9.73 21.31
C GLY A 105 8.76 -11.02 21.21
N GLY A 106 9.37 -12.14 20.80
CA GLY A 106 8.70 -13.43 20.69
C GLY A 106 8.31 -14.10 22.02
N LEU A 107 8.88 -13.66 23.16
CA LEU A 107 8.63 -14.29 24.48
C LEU A 107 7.14 -14.26 24.87
N SER A 108 6.41 -13.27 24.38
CA SER A 108 5.02 -13.04 24.75
C SER A 108 4.02 -13.88 23.95
N TYR A 109 4.43 -14.40 22.80
CA TYR A 109 3.52 -14.91 21.77
C TYR A 109 3.69 -16.40 21.45
N CYS A 110 4.44 -17.14 22.25
CA CYS A 110 4.64 -18.57 22.07
C CYS A 110 4.82 -19.30 23.41
N LYS A 111 4.81 -20.62 23.39
CA LYS A 111 5.14 -21.48 24.56
C LYS A 111 6.64 -21.67 24.72
N LYS A 112 7.39 -21.65 23.62
CA LYS A 112 8.84 -21.81 23.64
C LYS A 112 9.49 -20.98 22.54
N LEU A 113 10.49 -20.20 22.93
CA LEU A 113 11.31 -19.38 22.02
C LEU A 113 12.73 -19.91 22.03
N SER A 114 13.29 -20.22 20.87
CA SER A 114 14.66 -20.71 20.74
C SER A 114 15.46 -19.87 19.78
N PHE A 115 16.68 -19.53 20.19
CA PHE A 115 17.70 -18.90 19.37
C PHE A 115 18.80 -19.92 19.11
N CYS A 116 19.07 -20.21 17.84
CA CYS A 116 20.18 -21.06 17.43
C CYS A 116 21.14 -20.28 16.54
N THR A 117 22.43 -20.33 16.86
CA THR A 117 23.44 -19.60 16.10
C THR A 117 24.73 -20.39 15.94
N SER A 118 25.35 -20.20 14.78
CA SER A 118 26.67 -20.72 14.42
C SER A 118 27.44 -19.60 13.73
N ALA A 119 28.76 -19.55 13.92
CA ALA A 119 29.64 -18.55 13.35
C ALA A 119 30.79 -19.23 12.59
N GLN A 120 31.30 -18.55 11.56
CA GLN A 120 32.33 -19.10 10.69
C GLN A 120 33.61 -19.44 11.48
N ASN A 121 34.19 -20.60 11.18
CA ASN A 121 35.35 -21.23 11.82
C ASN A 121 35.10 -21.77 13.24
N GLU A 122 33.84 -21.93 13.65
CA GLU A 122 33.46 -22.58 14.91
C GLU A 122 32.72 -23.90 14.64
N PRO A 123 33.25 -25.08 15.04
CA PRO A 123 32.62 -26.39 14.77
C PRO A 123 31.45 -26.71 15.72
N GLU A 124 30.78 -25.67 16.20
CA GLU A 124 29.77 -25.73 17.25
C GLU A 124 28.65 -24.72 16.94
N LYS A 125 27.45 -25.02 17.41
CA LYS A 125 26.33 -24.07 17.47
C LYS A 125 25.83 -23.94 18.89
N THR A 126 25.41 -22.73 19.24
CA THR A 126 24.78 -22.43 20.52
C THR A 126 23.27 -22.37 20.34
N LEU A 127 22.53 -23.08 21.19
CA LEU A 127 21.08 -23.05 21.29
C LEU A 127 20.70 -22.50 22.66
N VAL A 128 20.01 -21.36 22.67
CA VAL A 128 19.40 -20.76 23.87
C VAL A 128 17.90 -20.87 23.74
N THR A 129 17.26 -21.53 24.71
CA THR A 129 15.82 -21.80 24.70
C THR A 129 15.17 -21.17 25.93
N PHE A 130 14.06 -20.48 25.72
CA PHE A 130 13.21 -19.89 26.76
C PHE A 130 11.90 -20.65 26.86
N ASP A 131 11.57 -21.11 28.06
CA ASP A 131 10.25 -21.62 28.43
C ASP A 131 9.30 -20.44 28.68
N CYS A 132 8.57 -20.06 27.64
CA CYS A 132 7.70 -18.90 27.66
C CYS A 132 6.39 -19.18 28.43
N ALA A 133 5.97 -20.44 28.51
CA ALA A 133 4.84 -20.84 29.36
C ALA A 133 5.16 -20.62 30.84
N LYS A 134 6.31 -21.14 31.29
CA LYS A 134 6.81 -20.90 32.66
C LYS A 134 7.07 -19.42 32.92
N LEU A 135 7.58 -18.69 31.92
CA LEU A 135 7.76 -17.25 32.03
C LEU A 135 6.43 -16.53 32.33
N LYS A 136 5.37 -16.84 31.57
CA LYS A 136 4.04 -16.27 31.80
C LYS A 136 3.54 -16.56 33.22
N GLU A 137 3.74 -17.78 33.73
CA GLU A 137 3.39 -18.16 35.12
C GLU A 137 4.16 -17.33 36.17
N LEU A 138 5.47 -17.16 35.99
CA LEU A 138 6.32 -16.41 36.91
C LEU A 138 6.01 -14.91 36.92
N LEU A 139 5.38 -14.38 35.85
CA LEU A 139 5.00 -12.98 35.74
C LEU A 139 3.56 -12.71 36.21
N ILE A 140 2.80 -13.70 36.68
CA ILE A 140 1.45 -13.45 37.24
C ILE A 140 1.56 -12.58 38.51
N PRO A 141 0.79 -11.49 38.64
CA PRO A 141 0.75 -10.67 39.85
C PRO A 141 0.46 -11.49 41.12
N GLY A 142 1.31 -11.35 42.14
CA GLY A 142 1.20 -12.07 43.41
C GLY A 142 1.82 -13.48 43.43
N GLN A 143 2.22 -14.04 42.29
CA GLN A 143 3.03 -15.26 42.21
C GLN A 143 4.52 -14.92 42.31
N ALA A 144 5.37 -15.87 42.74
CA ALA A 144 6.85 -15.78 42.73
C ALA A 144 7.39 -14.39 43.12
N THR A 145 6.93 -13.85 44.25
CA THR A 145 7.21 -12.47 44.67
C THR A 145 8.67 -12.26 45.08
N GLU A 146 9.39 -13.34 45.37
CA GLU A 146 10.82 -13.40 45.68
C GLU A 146 11.74 -13.36 44.44
N TYR A 147 11.16 -13.39 43.24
CA TYR A 147 11.88 -13.36 41.97
C TYR A 147 12.09 -11.91 41.49
N ASN A 148 13.36 -11.55 41.31
CA ASN A 148 13.76 -10.41 40.50
C ASN A 148 13.91 -10.82 39.02
N LEU A 149 14.14 -9.85 38.13
CA LEU A 149 14.26 -10.09 36.70
C LEU A 149 15.30 -11.18 36.36
N GLN A 150 16.49 -11.13 36.98
CA GLN A 150 17.56 -12.08 36.73
C GLN A 150 17.19 -13.51 37.11
N LYS A 151 16.54 -13.71 38.26
CA LYS A 151 16.07 -15.02 38.70
C LYS A 151 15.01 -15.58 37.75
N VAL A 152 14.10 -14.74 37.26
CA VAL A 152 13.07 -15.16 36.28
C VAL A 152 13.75 -15.67 35.00
N ILE A 153 14.61 -14.87 34.39
CA ILE A 153 15.31 -15.24 33.15
C ILE A 153 16.10 -16.54 33.34
N SER A 154 16.84 -16.65 34.43
CA SER A 154 17.63 -17.86 34.74
C SER A 154 16.74 -19.10 34.89
N ALA A 155 15.56 -18.96 35.50
CA ALA A 155 14.65 -20.07 35.74
C ALA A 155 13.92 -20.58 34.49
N VAL A 156 13.85 -19.77 33.43
CA VAL A 156 13.15 -20.12 32.17
C VAL A 156 14.09 -20.41 31.01
N THR A 157 15.41 -20.29 31.21
CA THR A 157 16.39 -20.42 30.13
C THR A 157 17.14 -21.75 30.21
N GLU A 158 17.28 -22.42 29.07
CA GLU A 158 18.18 -23.57 28.86
C GLU A 158 19.21 -23.23 27.78
N VAL A 159 20.47 -23.65 27.98
CA VAL A 159 21.55 -23.46 27.00
C VAL A 159 22.14 -24.81 26.61
N LYS A 160 22.28 -25.06 25.30
CA LYS A 160 22.95 -26.24 24.74
C LYS A 160 24.00 -25.81 23.73
N VAL A 161 25.13 -26.50 23.73
CA VAL A 161 26.15 -26.41 22.68
C VAL A 161 26.17 -27.75 21.95
N LEU A 162 26.03 -27.70 20.62
CA LEU A 162 25.95 -28.89 19.77
C LEU A 162 27.00 -28.79 18.67
N SER A 163 27.42 -29.92 18.10
CA SER A 163 28.33 -29.93 16.95
C SER A 163 27.65 -29.30 15.73
N GLU A 164 28.43 -28.55 14.95
CA GLU A 164 28.03 -27.95 13.68
C GLU A 164 29.21 -27.89 12.71
N GLN A 165 28.94 -27.72 11.42
CA GLN A 165 30.01 -27.53 10.43
C GLN A 165 30.76 -26.23 10.69
N ALA A 166 32.10 -26.28 10.72
CA ALA A 166 32.93 -25.10 10.96
C ALA A 166 32.75 -24.00 9.89
N SER A 167 32.27 -24.36 8.68
CA SER A 167 31.97 -23.38 7.63
C SER A 167 30.58 -22.74 7.77
N ALA A 168 29.72 -23.24 8.65
CA ALA A 168 28.38 -22.72 8.83
C ALA A 168 28.39 -21.37 9.54
N HIS A 169 27.50 -20.48 9.12
CA HIS A 169 27.23 -19.23 9.81
C HIS A 169 25.77 -18.84 9.57
N TYR A 170 25.03 -18.61 10.64
CA TYR A 170 23.61 -18.27 10.58
C TYR A 170 23.08 -17.86 11.96
N PHE A 171 21.88 -17.30 11.94
CA PHE A 171 21.03 -17.19 13.11
C PHE A 171 19.62 -17.72 12.79
N ILE A 172 19.04 -18.49 13.71
CA ILE A 172 17.70 -19.04 13.62
C ILE A 172 16.92 -18.65 14.87
N VAL A 173 15.76 -18.04 14.66
CA VAL A 173 14.72 -17.90 15.67
C VAL A 173 13.68 -18.99 15.41
N LYS A 174 13.29 -19.73 16.44
CA LYS A 174 12.18 -20.67 16.39
C LYS A 174 11.18 -20.35 17.51
N MET A 175 9.94 -20.09 17.15
CA MET A 175 8.80 -19.94 18.06
C MET A 175 7.96 -21.21 17.94
N GLU A 176 7.71 -21.89 19.05
CA GLU A 176 6.95 -23.15 19.11
C GLU A 176 5.74 -22.99 20.02
N GLY A 177 4.60 -23.53 19.59
CA GLY A 177 3.33 -23.32 20.27
C GLY A 177 2.96 -21.84 20.28
N VAL A 178 3.04 -21.20 19.11
CA VAL A 178 2.62 -19.81 18.90
C VAL A 178 1.16 -19.67 19.34
N ASP A 179 0.88 -18.62 20.10
CA ASP A 179 -0.48 -18.36 20.60
C ASP A 179 -1.45 -18.23 19.41
N ASP A 180 -2.72 -18.59 19.61
CA ASP A 180 -3.76 -18.53 18.57
C ASP A 180 -4.17 -17.08 18.26
N ILE A 181 -3.23 -16.36 17.64
CA ILE A 181 -3.34 -14.99 17.18
C ILE A 181 -3.42 -15.09 15.66
N SER A 182 -4.62 -14.81 15.12
CA SER A 182 -4.93 -15.04 13.71
C SER A 182 -3.92 -14.41 12.74
N THR A 183 -3.31 -13.28 13.10
CA THR A 183 -2.36 -12.57 12.24
C THR A 183 -0.95 -13.15 12.22
N LEU A 184 -0.51 -13.85 13.27
CA LEU A 184 0.87 -14.37 13.36
C LEU A 184 1.08 -15.62 12.52
N LEU A 185 0.05 -16.48 12.43
CA LEU A 185 0.08 -17.74 11.69
C LEU A 185 -0.62 -17.67 10.31
N ASP A 186 -1.19 -16.51 9.95
CA ASP A 186 -1.73 -16.28 8.61
C ASP A 186 -0.60 -15.88 7.64
N ILE A 187 -0.20 -16.82 6.79
CA ILE A 187 0.88 -16.65 5.83
C ILE A 187 0.67 -15.45 4.86
N GLU A 188 -0.56 -15.19 4.44
CA GLU A 188 -0.83 -14.11 3.50
C GLU A 188 -0.78 -12.75 4.20
N PHE A 189 -1.31 -12.68 5.43
CA PHE A 189 -1.14 -11.50 6.28
C PHE A 189 0.35 -11.22 6.56
N VAL A 190 1.13 -12.25 6.90
CA VAL A 190 2.57 -12.12 7.18
C VAL A 190 3.33 -11.60 5.96
N LYS A 191 3.05 -12.13 4.76
CA LYS A 191 3.63 -11.63 3.51
C LYS A 191 3.28 -10.16 3.28
N ASP A 192 2.03 -9.77 3.45
CA ASP A 192 1.56 -8.40 3.29
C ASP A 192 2.18 -7.44 4.32
N TYR A 193 2.36 -7.88 5.56
CA TYR A 193 3.03 -7.12 6.60
C TYR A 193 4.52 -6.91 6.27
N ILE A 194 5.24 -7.99 5.98
CA ILE A 194 6.67 -7.95 5.63
C ILE A 194 6.91 -7.07 4.40
N ALA A 195 6.05 -7.16 3.38
CA ALA A 195 6.13 -6.33 2.18
C ALA A 195 6.12 -4.82 2.49
N GLN A 196 5.42 -4.41 3.55
CA GLN A 196 5.35 -3.02 3.98
C GLN A 196 6.53 -2.63 4.86
N VAL A 197 6.90 -3.45 5.83
CA VAL A 197 7.84 -3.05 6.90
C VAL A 197 9.30 -3.36 6.59
N ALA A 198 9.58 -4.43 5.87
CA ALA A 198 10.93 -4.96 5.66
C ALA A 198 11.64 -4.24 4.51
N PRO A 199 12.98 -4.39 4.40
CA PRO A 199 13.78 -3.77 3.36
C PRO A 199 13.80 -4.68 2.11
N VAL A 200 12.62 -5.09 1.65
CA VAL A 200 12.46 -5.98 0.50
C VAL A 200 12.61 -5.19 -0.81
N PRO A 201 13.03 -5.83 -1.92
CA PRO A 201 13.19 -5.14 -3.19
C PRO A 201 11.85 -4.77 -3.82
N PHE A 202 11.90 -3.81 -4.77
CA PHE A 202 10.79 -3.59 -5.70
C PHE A 202 10.60 -4.80 -6.63
N ARG A 203 9.36 -5.07 -7.04
CA ARG A 203 9.08 -6.06 -8.11
C ARG A 203 9.51 -5.49 -9.46
N ASP A 204 9.99 -6.34 -10.37
CA ASP A 204 10.37 -5.94 -11.74
C ASP A 204 9.23 -5.26 -12.51
N ARG A 205 7.98 -5.68 -12.27
CA ARG A 205 6.78 -5.07 -12.89
C ARG A 205 6.53 -3.62 -12.45
N PHE A 206 7.16 -3.18 -11.37
CA PHE A 206 7.16 -1.78 -10.95
C PHE A 206 8.43 -1.12 -11.50
N TYR A 207 8.40 -0.76 -12.77
CA TYR A 207 9.59 -0.30 -13.51
C TYR A 207 10.23 0.97 -12.92
N TRP A 208 9.45 1.82 -12.24
CA TRP A 208 9.94 2.96 -11.47
C TRP A 208 10.95 2.57 -10.38
N GLY A 209 10.92 1.34 -9.86
CA GLY A 209 11.86 0.87 -8.83
C GLY A 209 13.33 0.95 -9.26
N ARG A 210 13.63 0.72 -10.55
CA ARG A 210 15.00 0.85 -11.07
C ARG A 210 15.41 2.31 -11.19
N GLU A 211 14.50 3.17 -11.65
CA GLU A 211 14.74 4.60 -11.80
C GLU A 211 14.99 5.27 -10.44
N LEU A 212 14.16 4.96 -9.45
CA LEU A 212 14.31 5.43 -8.06
C LEU A 212 15.71 5.14 -7.51
N LYS A 213 16.17 3.90 -7.69
CA LYS A 213 17.51 3.48 -7.23
C LYS A 213 18.63 4.24 -7.95
N ASN A 214 18.51 4.42 -9.26
CA ASN A 214 19.49 5.17 -10.04
C ASN A 214 19.53 6.65 -9.65
N GLU A 215 18.37 7.26 -9.37
CA GLU A 215 18.30 8.67 -8.97
C GLU A 215 18.93 8.88 -7.58
N PHE A 216 18.57 8.06 -6.60
CA PHE A 216 19.14 8.18 -5.26
C PHE A 216 20.64 7.89 -5.21
N ALA A 217 21.15 7.00 -6.06
CA ALA A 217 22.58 6.75 -6.18
C ALA A 217 23.36 8.02 -6.60
N LYS A 218 22.76 8.95 -7.36
CA LYS A 218 23.40 10.24 -7.71
C LYS A 218 23.65 11.12 -6.48
N SER A 219 22.86 10.94 -5.43
CA SER A 219 22.99 11.61 -4.13
C SER A 219 23.80 10.77 -3.13
N ASN A 220 24.56 9.78 -3.59
CA ASN A 220 25.31 8.81 -2.76
C ASN A 220 24.43 8.05 -1.75
N PHE A 221 23.13 7.90 -2.04
CA PHE A 221 22.21 7.12 -1.22
C PHE A 221 21.83 5.82 -1.92
N ASN A 222 22.18 4.69 -1.30
CA ASN A 222 21.81 3.37 -1.78
C ASN A 222 20.63 2.83 -0.96
N VAL A 223 19.53 2.49 -1.65
CA VAL A 223 18.39 1.82 -1.03
C VAL A 223 18.82 0.39 -0.67
N ALA A 224 18.96 0.10 0.62
CA ALA A 224 19.35 -1.23 1.10
C ALA A 224 18.20 -2.23 0.88
N GLU A 225 18.41 -3.23 0.03
CA GLU A 225 17.41 -4.26 -0.30
C GLU A 225 17.93 -5.65 0.04
N TYR A 226 17.06 -6.51 0.58
CA TYR A 226 17.41 -7.86 1.03
C TYR A 226 16.36 -8.88 0.57
N ALA A 227 16.82 -10.08 0.22
CA ALA A 227 15.92 -11.17 -0.16
C ALA A 227 15.27 -11.78 1.08
N VAL A 228 13.96 -11.64 1.20
CA VAL A 228 13.14 -12.23 2.27
C VAL A 228 12.14 -13.19 1.64
N PHE A 229 12.18 -14.44 2.07
CA PHE A 229 11.31 -15.51 1.57
C PHE A 229 10.34 -15.94 2.67
N VAL A 230 9.07 -16.11 2.31
CA VAL A 230 8.01 -16.55 3.22
C VAL A 230 7.26 -17.73 2.62
N GLY A 231 7.04 -18.77 3.42
CA GLY A 231 6.38 -20.03 3.06
C GLY A 231 5.77 -20.70 4.31
N ASP A 232 4.96 -21.73 4.11
CA ASP A 232 4.50 -22.64 5.18
C ASP A 232 5.48 -23.79 5.42
N SER A 233 6.42 -23.98 4.48
CA SER A 233 7.43 -25.02 4.42
C SER A 233 8.60 -24.54 3.57
N PHE A 234 9.69 -25.32 3.51
CA PHE A 234 10.85 -24.95 2.68
C PHE A 234 10.52 -24.95 1.19
N GLU A 235 9.60 -25.83 0.77
CA GLU A 235 9.20 -26.02 -0.62
C GLU A 235 8.29 -24.91 -1.15
N THR A 236 7.60 -24.19 -0.26
CA THR A 236 6.66 -23.11 -0.61
C THR A 236 7.22 -21.70 -0.42
N LEU A 237 8.50 -21.59 -0.03
CA LEU A 237 9.20 -20.33 0.13
C LEU A 237 9.09 -19.47 -1.13
N SER A 238 8.55 -18.27 -0.98
CA SER A 238 8.40 -17.30 -2.05
C SER A 238 8.93 -15.94 -1.62
N GLN A 239 9.64 -15.27 -2.53
CA GLN A 239 10.22 -13.96 -2.23
C GLN A 239 9.14 -12.90 -2.05
N VAL A 240 9.25 -12.14 -0.97
CA VAL A 240 8.43 -10.98 -0.69
C VAL A 240 9.06 -9.75 -1.35
N TYR A 241 8.20 -8.88 -1.88
CA TYR A 241 8.59 -7.64 -2.56
C TYR A 241 7.72 -6.49 -2.08
N LYS A 242 8.18 -5.26 -2.25
CA LYS A 242 7.37 -4.07 -1.98
C LYS A 242 6.03 -4.15 -2.72
N PRO A 243 4.92 -3.65 -2.12
CA PRO A 243 3.57 -3.86 -2.64
C PRO A 243 3.21 -2.94 -3.81
N TYR A 244 4.12 -2.05 -4.24
CA TYR A 244 3.85 -1.03 -5.26
C TYR A 244 3.42 -1.61 -6.61
N LYS A 245 2.47 -0.92 -7.22
CA LYS A 245 1.87 -1.21 -8.53
C LYS A 245 1.80 0.10 -9.32
N ILE A 246 1.85 -0.01 -10.64
CA ILE A 246 1.74 1.14 -11.55
C ILE A 246 0.31 1.70 -11.53
N THR A 247 -0.68 0.80 -11.61
CA THR A 247 -2.10 1.14 -11.49
C THR A 247 -2.58 0.91 -10.06
N ILE A 248 -3.34 1.87 -9.53
CA ILE A 248 -3.81 1.90 -8.14
C ILE A 248 -5.33 2.08 -8.13
N ASP A 249 -6.02 1.30 -7.30
CA ASP A 249 -7.44 1.48 -7.06
C ASP A 249 -7.66 2.63 -6.07
N VAL A 250 -8.57 3.54 -6.41
CA VAL A 250 -8.91 4.71 -5.61
C VAL A 250 -10.41 4.77 -5.33
N SER A 251 -10.74 5.21 -4.13
CA SER A 251 -12.10 5.50 -3.69
C SER A 251 -12.52 6.87 -4.21
N ALA A 252 -13.32 6.88 -5.28
CA ALA A 252 -13.92 8.08 -5.87
C ALA A 252 -15.42 8.18 -5.51
N ARG A 253 -16.02 9.36 -5.71
CA ARG A 253 -17.45 9.59 -5.41
C ARG A 253 -18.42 8.65 -6.15
N ALA A 254 -18.01 8.12 -7.31
CA ALA A 254 -18.82 7.24 -8.15
C ALA A 254 -18.53 5.74 -7.92
N GLY A 255 -17.72 5.39 -6.93
CA GLY A 255 -17.24 4.03 -6.67
C GLY A 255 -15.72 3.91 -6.80
N VAL A 256 -15.22 2.70 -7.04
CA VAL A 256 -13.79 2.45 -7.25
C VAL A 256 -13.40 2.88 -8.66
N ALA A 257 -12.41 3.76 -8.76
CA ALA A 257 -11.76 4.14 -10.00
C ALA A 257 -10.30 3.67 -10.00
N LYS A 258 -9.65 3.74 -11.15
CA LYS A 258 -8.21 3.46 -11.29
C LYS A 258 -7.47 4.77 -11.52
N ASP A 259 -6.34 4.91 -10.84
CA ASP A 259 -5.33 5.93 -11.07
C ASP A 259 -4.02 5.25 -11.49
N GLU A 260 -3.10 5.99 -12.09
CA GLU A 260 -1.85 5.45 -12.61
C GLU A 260 -0.69 6.38 -12.28
N ILE A 261 0.44 5.80 -11.84
CA ILE A 261 1.68 6.54 -11.64
C ILE A 261 2.27 6.91 -12.99
N GLN A 262 2.05 8.16 -13.42
CA GLN A 262 2.50 8.71 -14.70
C GLN A 262 3.98 9.13 -14.67
N GLY A 263 4.49 9.44 -13.47
CA GLY A 263 5.84 9.93 -13.24
C GLY A 263 6.24 9.78 -11.78
N ILE A 264 7.51 10.06 -11.51
CA ILE A 264 8.05 10.08 -10.15
C ILE A 264 8.64 11.45 -9.89
N SER A 265 8.20 12.07 -8.80
CA SER A 265 8.77 13.30 -8.28
C SER A 265 9.69 12.98 -7.10
N TYR A 266 10.84 13.63 -7.05
CA TYR A 266 11.85 13.47 -6.00
C TYR A 266 11.90 14.72 -5.13
N PHE A 267 12.21 14.55 -3.85
CA PHE A 267 12.37 15.66 -2.92
C PHE A 267 13.41 15.33 -1.85
N ASP A 268 13.96 16.36 -1.23
CA ASP A 268 14.77 16.25 -0.02
C ASP A 268 14.15 17.04 1.13
N ILE A 269 14.49 16.65 2.35
CA ILE A 269 14.14 17.35 3.58
C ILE A 269 15.45 17.78 4.21
N LYS A 270 15.58 19.08 4.46
CA LYS A 270 16.81 19.68 4.97
C LYS A 270 16.56 20.39 6.29
N ASP A 271 17.62 20.49 7.11
CA ASP A 271 17.60 21.31 8.31
C ASP A 271 17.83 22.80 8.01
N SER A 272 17.84 23.61 9.06
CA SER A 272 18.10 25.05 8.96
C SER A 272 19.50 25.43 8.45
N SER A 273 20.43 24.46 8.40
CA SER A 273 21.81 24.62 7.92
C SER A 273 22.01 24.03 6.51
N ASP A 274 20.92 23.70 5.80
CA ASP A 274 20.92 23.05 4.48
C ASP A 274 21.51 21.62 4.46
N LYS A 275 21.66 20.98 5.63
CA LYS A 275 22.05 19.56 5.72
C LYS A 275 20.83 18.69 5.41
N VAL A 276 21.00 17.73 4.52
CA VAL A 276 19.94 16.77 4.15
C VAL A 276 19.67 15.82 5.32
N LEU A 277 18.43 15.87 5.82
CA LEU A 277 17.90 14.99 6.85
C LEU A 277 17.31 13.70 6.26
N ALA A 278 16.62 13.84 5.13
CA ALA A 278 15.99 12.73 4.42
C ALA A 278 15.85 13.05 2.92
N ILE A 279 15.69 11.99 2.12
CA ILE A 279 15.30 12.10 0.71
C ILE A 279 14.06 11.26 0.47
N GLY A 280 13.26 11.59 -0.53
CA GLY A 280 12.05 10.83 -0.81
C GLY A 280 11.59 10.96 -2.24
N TRP A 281 10.56 10.19 -2.53
CA TRP A 281 9.86 10.20 -3.79
C TRP A 281 8.36 10.08 -3.56
N TYR A 282 7.58 10.59 -4.52
CA TYR A 282 6.16 10.29 -4.63
C TYR A 282 5.77 10.08 -6.09
N GLY A 283 4.74 9.25 -6.30
CA GLY A 283 4.15 9.03 -7.61
C GLY A 283 3.29 10.21 -8.05
N GLU A 284 3.49 10.64 -9.29
CA GLU A 284 2.62 11.63 -9.95
C GLU A 284 1.35 10.93 -10.44
N LEU A 285 0.23 11.31 -9.84
CA LEU A 285 -1.11 10.75 -10.08
C LEU A 285 -2.05 11.85 -10.58
N ASP A 286 -3.18 11.46 -11.16
CA ASP A 286 -4.29 12.38 -11.45
C ASP A 286 -5.13 12.70 -10.19
N PHE A 287 -4.79 12.05 -9.08
CA PHE A 287 -5.40 12.21 -7.76
C PHE A 287 -6.92 12.00 -7.82
N TYR A 288 -7.39 10.90 -8.43
CA TYR A 288 -8.83 10.63 -8.62
C TYR A 288 -9.59 10.45 -7.30
N GLY A 289 -8.92 10.03 -6.23
CA GLY A 289 -9.50 9.87 -4.90
C GLY A 289 -8.47 9.37 -3.88
N THR A 290 -8.96 8.97 -2.70
CA THR A 290 -8.13 8.29 -1.69
C THR A 290 -7.74 6.92 -2.21
N ILE A 291 -6.46 6.55 -2.12
CA ILE A 291 -5.99 5.22 -2.49
C ILE A 291 -6.62 4.17 -1.57
N ALA A 292 -7.25 3.15 -2.16
CA ALA A 292 -8.01 2.13 -1.44
C ALA A 292 -7.11 1.06 -0.79
N ASP A 293 -5.99 0.72 -1.44
CA ASP A 293 -5.03 -0.26 -0.92
C ASP A 293 -4.12 0.41 0.11
N GLU A 294 -4.41 0.19 1.40
CA GLU A 294 -3.65 0.77 2.51
C GLU A 294 -2.16 0.39 2.47
N LYS A 295 -1.80 -0.75 1.82
CA LYS A 295 -0.42 -1.23 1.73
C LYS A 295 0.49 -0.33 0.91
N VAL A 296 -0.08 0.44 -0.02
CA VAL A 296 0.65 1.39 -0.88
C VAL A 296 0.26 2.84 -0.64
N SER A 297 -0.91 3.09 -0.04
CA SER A 297 -1.37 4.42 0.34
C SER A 297 -0.39 5.09 1.32
N GLY A 298 -0.21 6.40 1.17
CA GLY A 298 0.66 7.22 2.02
C GLY A 298 2.10 7.31 1.54
N ILE A 299 2.76 8.43 1.86
CA ILE A 299 4.22 8.50 1.86
C ILE A 299 4.71 7.84 3.15
N ARG A 300 5.59 6.85 3.02
CA ARG A 300 6.05 6.02 4.14
C ARG A 300 7.50 6.32 4.52
N ILE A 301 7.73 6.57 5.81
CA ILE A 301 9.07 6.88 6.34
C ILE A 301 9.86 5.58 6.52
N ARG A 302 11.13 5.57 6.11
CA ARG A 302 12.03 4.43 6.24
C ARG A 302 13.40 4.85 6.76
N GLN A 303 13.98 4.05 7.64
CA GLN A 303 15.38 4.17 8.04
C GLN A 303 16.07 2.82 7.88
N GLY A 304 17.17 2.79 7.12
CA GLY A 304 17.79 1.55 6.66
C GLY A 304 16.85 0.69 5.83
N ASN A 305 15.93 1.33 5.09
CA ASN A 305 14.82 0.74 4.33
C ASN A 305 13.79 -0.07 5.17
N ILE A 306 13.83 0.03 6.51
CA ILE A 306 12.78 -0.51 7.38
C ILE A 306 11.79 0.61 7.73
N LEU A 307 10.50 0.32 7.67
CA LEU A 307 9.42 1.27 7.98
C LEU A 307 9.55 1.86 9.40
N ILE A 308 9.30 3.17 9.52
CA ILE A 308 9.03 3.90 10.75
C ILE A 308 7.56 4.31 10.75
N GLY A 309 6.80 3.86 11.75
CA GLY A 309 5.35 4.09 11.80
C GLY A 309 4.58 3.31 10.74
N ASP A 310 3.70 3.98 10.03
CA ASP A 310 2.71 3.42 9.11
C ASP A 310 2.40 4.39 7.93
N ASN A 311 1.32 4.10 7.19
CA ASN A 311 0.86 4.98 6.10
C ASN A 311 0.32 6.33 6.57
N LYS A 312 0.07 6.53 7.87
CA LYS A 312 -0.53 7.74 8.44
C LYS A 312 0.47 8.60 9.20
N THR A 313 1.70 8.13 9.41
CA THR A 313 2.74 8.85 10.17
C THR A 313 2.99 10.27 9.66
N LEU A 314 2.96 10.48 8.34
CA LEU A 314 3.14 11.81 7.76
C LEU A 314 1.87 12.65 7.64
N SER A 315 0.69 12.06 7.89
CA SER A 315 -0.61 12.73 7.72
C SER A 315 -0.73 14.05 8.48
N PRO A 316 -0.28 14.19 9.74
CA PRO A 316 -0.37 15.46 10.47
C PRO A 316 0.36 16.65 9.82
N TYR A 317 1.29 16.38 8.90
CA TYR A 317 2.13 17.39 8.25
C TYR A 317 1.64 17.81 6.85
N PHE A 318 0.53 17.24 6.37
CA PHE A 318 -0.16 17.74 5.18
C PHE A 318 -1.11 18.89 5.53
N ILE A 319 -1.46 19.73 4.54
CA ILE A 319 -2.50 20.77 4.71
C ILE A 319 -3.83 20.17 5.21
N GLU A 320 -4.17 18.98 4.70
CA GLU A 320 -5.28 18.17 5.20
C GLU A 320 -4.76 16.74 5.41
N ALA A 321 -4.94 16.18 6.62
CA ALA A 321 -4.35 14.89 6.98
C ALA A 321 -4.71 13.74 6.02
N ARG A 322 -5.91 13.78 5.43
CA ARG A 322 -6.35 12.80 4.43
C ARG A 322 -5.52 12.78 3.13
N PHE A 323 -4.83 13.88 2.79
CA PHE A 323 -4.10 14.00 1.53
C PHE A 323 -2.87 13.11 1.46
N ASN A 324 -2.32 12.70 2.60
CA ASN A 324 -1.29 11.66 2.61
C ASN A 324 -1.80 10.37 1.93
N ASN A 325 -3.04 9.96 2.24
CA ASN A 325 -3.65 8.75 1.67
C ASN A 325 -4.05 8.88 0.19
N TRP A 326 -3.84 10.05 -0.43
CA TRP A 326 -3.99 10.28 -1.86
C TRP A 326 -2.64 10.14 -2.59
N CYS A 327 -1.56 9.97 -1.84
CA CYS A 327 -0.20 9.86 -2.33
C CYS A 327 0.29 8.41 -2.20
N VAL A 328 1.26 8.06 -3.04
CA VAL A 328 2.06 6.84 -2.95
C VAL A 328 3.52 7.28 -2.97
N GLY A 329 4.34 6.78 -2.03
CA GLY A 329 5.75 7.17 -2.00
C GLY A 329 6.50 6.65 -0.78
N GLU A 330 7.80 6.92 -0.75
CA GLU A 330 8.66 6.61 0.39
C GLU A 330 9.61 7.78 0.67
N LEU A 331 9.93 7.94 1.94
CA LEU A 331 10.87 8.93 2.46
C LEU A 331 11.92 8.18 3.29
N TYR A 332 13.19 8.32 2.90
CA TYR A 332 14.33 7.66 3.49
C TYR A 332 15.14 8.60 4.37
N ILE A 333 15.27 8.25 5.64
CA ILE A 333 16.08 8.98 6.62
C ILE A 333 17.56 8.75 6.33
N ILE A 334 18.32 9.85 6.26
CA ILE A 334 19.77 9.88 6.07
C ILE A 334 20.48 10.34 7.34
N SER A 335 19.93 11.35 8.02
CA SER A 335 20.60 11.93 9.19
C SER A 335 20.49 11.02 10.41
N ASP A 336 21.63 10.77 11.04
CA ASP A 336 21.74 10.10 12.34
C ASP A 336 21.06 10.86 13.47
N ASP A 337 20.85 12.18 13.30
CA ASP A 337 20.18 13.03 14.29
C ASP A 337 18.67 12.72 14.41
N LEU A 338 18.09 12.02 13.42
CA LEU A 338 16.72 11.51 13.47
C LEU A 338 16.67 10.13 14.10
N ILE A 339 16.56 10.11 15.43
CA ILE A 339 16.61 8.91 16.25
C ILE A 339 15.20 8.31 16.39
N PRO A 340 14.92 7.09 15.91
CA PRO A 340 13.61 6.47 16.13
C PRO A 340 13.36 6.19 17.60
N ASN A 341 12.11 6.35 18.04
CA ASN A 341 11.70 5.97 19.37
C ASN A 341 11.71 4.44 19.58
N ALA A 342 11.48 3.96 20.81
CA ALA A 342 11.57 2.54 21.16
C ALA A 342 10.58 1.65 20.39
N ARG A 343 9.39 2.17 20.08
CA ARG A 343 8.33 1.47 19.34
C ARG A 343 8.58 1.45 17.83
N ARG A 344 9.40 2.39 17.37
CA ARG A 344 9.70 2.63 15.95
C ARG A 344 8.47 3.09 15.17
N ASP A 345 7.55 3.77 15.87
CA ASP A 345 6.36 4.41 15.30
C ASP A 345 6.54 5.92 15.05
N GLY A 346 7.71 6.44 15.38
CA GLY A 346 8.12 7.83 15.18
C GLY A 346 9.56 8.06 15.64
N PHE A 347 9.88 9.31 15.94
CA PHE A 347 11.21 9.74 16.38
C PHE A 347 11.19 10.28 17.80
N GLU A 348 12.35 10.28 18.45
CA GLU A 348 12.57 10.96 19.72
C GLU A 348 12.45 12.47 19.52
N SER A 349 11.87 13.16 20.51
CA SER A 349 11.70 14.61 20.47
C SER A 349 13.06 15.32 20.57
N ASN A 350 13.56 15.82 19.45
CA ASN A 350 14.80 16.58 19.37
C ASN A 350 14.72 17.69 18.30
N LYS A 351 15.78 18.50 18.19
CA LYS A 351 15.85 19.61 17.23
C LYS A 351 15.68 19.13 15.78
N ALA A 352 16.41 18.09 15.38
CA ALA A 352 16.37 17.55 14.02
C ALA A 352 14.97 17.05 13.64
N PHE A 353 14.25 16.42 14.56
CA PHE A 353 12.87 15.99 14.32
C PHE A 353 11.91 17.17 14.15
N SER A 354 12.07 18.23 14.94
CA SER A 354 11.29 19.46 14.74
C SER A 354 11.54 20.08 13.36
N GLU A 355 12.81 20.22 12.98
CA GLU A 355 13.20 20.78 11.68
C GLU A 355 12.71 19.91 10.52
N PHE A 356 12.80 18.58 10.66
CA PHE A 356 12.23 17.63 9.70
C PHE A 356 10.73 17.85 9.49
N CYS A 357 9.97 17.96 10.57
CA CYS A 357 8.52 18.17 10.52
C CYS A 357 8.15 19.49 9.84
N ASP A 358 8.84 20.57 10.20
CA ASP A 358 8.60 21.91 9.66
C ASP A 358 8.94 21.97 8.17
N CYS A 359 10.10 21.44 7.79
CA CYS A 359 10.54 21.38 6.39
C CYS A 359 9.57 20.55 5.54
N PHE A 360 9.21 19.33 5.98
CA PHE A 360 8.25 18.48 5.25
C PHE A 360 6.91 19.17 5.08
N LYS A 361 6.39 19.80 6.14
CA LYS A 361 5.12 20.51 6.10
C LYS A 361 5.14 21.68 5.11
N MET A 362 6.19 22.50 5.14
CA MET A 362 6.30 23.69 4.29
C MET A 362 6.58 23.39 2.82
N THR A 363 7.23 22.27 2.54
CA THR A 363 7.61 21.86 1.17
C THR A 363 6.60 20.85 0.63
N VAL A 364 6.82 19.56 0.90
CA VAL A 364 6.08 18.42 0.37
C VAL A 364 4.59 18.46 0.77
N GLY A 365 4.30 18.69 2.05
CA GLY A 365 2.94 18.68 2.59
C GLY A 365 2.05 19.77 2.01
N VAL A 366 2.62 20.96 1.78
CA VAL A 366 1.92 22.08 1.11
C VAL A 366 1.81 21.86 -0.39
N GLU A 367 2.90 21.51 -1.06
CA GLU A 367 2.93 21.31 -2.52
C GLU A 367 1.93 20.24 -2.97
N LEU A 368 1.98 19.04 -2.37
CA LEU A 368 1.08 17.94 -2.70
C LEU A 368 -0.36 18.30 -2.37
N GLY A 369 -0.61 18.97 -1.23
CA GLY A 369 -1.95 19.43 -0.88
C GLY A 369 -2.54 20.40 -1.91
N LEU A 370 -1.72 21.29 -2.47
CA LEU A 370 -2.13 22.20 -3.54
C LEU A 370 -2.32 21.48 -4.88
N LYS A 371 -1.45 20.53 -5.24
CA LYS A 371 -1.60 19.67 -6.43
C LYS A 371 -2.92 18.90 -6.39
N ILE A 372 -3.21 18.22 -5.28
CA ILE A 372 -4.45 17.46 -5.07
C ILE A 372 -5.68 18.38 -5.16
N ARG A 373 -5.65 19.55 -4.50
CA ARG A 373 -6.75 20.52 -4.56
C ARG A 373 -6.97 21.02 -5.98
N THR A 374 -5.91 21.30 -6.72
CA THR A 374 -5.97 21.78 -8.10
C THR A 374 -6.54 20.72 -9.02
N ALA A 375 -6.05 19.48 -8.95
CA ALA A 375 -6.59 18.35 -9.71
C ALA A 375 -8.09 18.13 -9.42
N SER A 376 -8.47 18.15 -8.14
CA SER A 376 -9.86 18.02 -7.72
C SER A 376 -10.75 19.17 -8.22
N LYS A 377 -10.27 20.42 -8.16
CA LYS A 377 -10.98 21.60 -8.69
C LYS A 377 -11.16 21.51 -10.20
N THR A 378 -10.11 21.16 -10.94
CA THR A 378 -10.15 21.01 -12.40
C THR A 378 -11.13 19.93 -12.81
N ARG A 379 -11.09 18.76 -12.17
CA ARG A 379 -12.02 17.65 -12.42
C ARG A 379 -13.46 17.97 -12.05
N ASN A 380 -13.66 18.78 -11.01
CA ASN A 380 -14.99 19.18 -10.55
C ASN A 380 -15.47 20.52 -11.12
N ASN A 381 -14.79 21.08 -12.12
CA ASN A 381 -15.18 22.32 -12.74
C ASN A 381 -16.57 22.18 -13.43
N PRO A 382 -17.60 22.89 -12.95
CA PRO A 382 -18.96 22.77 -13.50
C PRO A 382 -19.04 23.12 -14.98
N MET A 383 -18.23 24.10 -15.44
CA MET A 383 -18.23 24.54 -16.84
C MET A 383 -17.71 23.44 -17.76
N LYS A 384 -16.58 22.81 -17.42
CA LYS A 384 -16.04 21.68 -18.19
C LYS A 384 -17.00 20.49 -18.19
N LYS A 385 -17.62 20.19 -17.04
CA LYS A 385 -18.63 19.11 -16.95
C LYS A 385 -19.85 19.39 -17.84
N ALA A 386 -20.33 20.63 -17.88
CA ALA A 386 -21.43 21.02 -18.75
C ALA A 386 -21.06 20.83 -20.23
N LEU A 387 -19.89 21.32 -20.66
CA LEU A 387 -19.39 21.14 -22.03
C LEU A 387 -19.30 19.66 -22.42
N THR A 388 -18.58 18.85 -21.65
CA THR A 388 -18.39 17.41 -21.94
C THR A 388 -19.71 16.64 -21.91
N LYS A 389 -20.63 16.98 -21.01
CA LYS A 389 -21.96 16.35 -20.97
C LYS A 389 -22.75 16.69 -22.24
N THR A 390 -22.71 17.94 -22.67
CA THR A 390 -23.39 18.39 -23.89
C THR A 390 -22.80 17.75 -25.15
N GLU A 391 -21.48 17.65 -25.27
CA GLU A 391 -20.81 16.93 -26.36
C GLU A 391 -21.25 15.47 -26.46
N LYS A 392 -21.30 14.76 -25.31
CA LYS A 392 -21.78 13.38 -25.28
C LYS A 392 -23.24 13.26 -25.73
N THR A 393 -24.09 14.20 -25.32
CA THR A 393 -25.49 14.24 -25.78
C THR A 393 -25.56 14.46 -27.29
N ILE A 394 -24.80 15.42 -27.83
CA ILE A 394 -24.73 15.69 -29.28
C ILE A 394 -24.35 14.43 -30.06
N VAL A 395 -23.26 13.77 -29.68
CA VAL A 395 -22.79 12.53 -30.34
C VAL A 395 -23.84 11.41 -30.27
N ALA A 396 -24.54 11.29 -29.14
CA ALA A 396 -25.61 10.32 -28.99
C ALA A 396 -26.79 10.63 -29.92
N VAL A 397 -27.19 11.90 -30.05
CA VAL A 397 -28.28 12.35 -30.92
C VAL A 397 -27.94 12.22 -32.40
N GLU A 398 -26.72 12.59 -32.81
CA GLU A 398 -26.23 12.40 -34.19
C GLU A 398 -26.34 10.93 -34.59
N LYS A 399 -25.90 10.00 -33.73
CA LYS A 399 -26.04 8.56 -33.97
C LYS A 399 -27.49 8.12 -34.11
N VAL A 400 -28.42 8.72 -33.36
CA VAL A 400 -29.86 8.45 -33.50
C VAL A 400 -30.40 8.96 -34.83
N LEU A 401 -30.04 10.16 -35.25
CA LEU A 401 -30.44 10.75 -36.52
C LEU A 401 -29.95 9.92 -37.72
N GLU A 402 -28.71 9.43 -37.66
CA GLU A 402 -28.13 8.56 -38.68
C GLU A 402 -28.85 7.20 -38.78
N SER A 403 -29.06 6.55 -37.62
CA SER A 403 -29.65 5.20 -37.57
C SER A 403 -31.18 5.17 -37.59
N GLY A 404 -31.83 6.33 -37.42
CA GLY A 404 -33.28 6.50 -37.40
C GLY A 404 -33.91 6.30 -36.03
N PHE A 405 -35.06 6.93 -35.81
CA PHE A 405 -35.87 6.80 -34.59
C PHE A 405 -36.63 5.48 -34.59
N ASN A 406 -36.61 4.79 -33.45
CA ASN A 406 -37.41 3.60 -33.19
C ASN A 406 -38.89 3.96 -33.05
N SER A 407 -39.23 5.11 -32.46
CA SER A 407 -40.61 5.49 -32.18
C SER A 407 -40.79 7.01 -32.04
N SER A 408 -42.04 7.47 -32.00
CA SER A 408 -42.35 8.89 -31.71
C SER A 408 -41.94 9.26 -30.28
N PHE A 409 -42.08 8.34 -29.34
CA PHE A 409 -41.64 8.53 -27.97
C PHE A 409 -40.12 8.73 -27.86
N GLU A 410 -39.32 7.95 -28.59
CA GLU A 410 -37.86 8.12 -28.62
C GLU A 410 -37.49 9.49 -29.21
N LYS A 411 -38.17 9.94 -30.26
CA LYS A 411 -37.98 11.28 -30.83
C LYS A 411 -38.25 12.38 -29.78
N GLU A 412 -39.32 12.25 -28.99
CA GLU A 412 -39.63 13.19 -27.89
C GLU A 412 -38.57 13.16 -26.79
N GLN A 413 -38.06 11.98 -26.42
CA GLN A 413 -36.98 11.85 -25.43
C GLN A 413 -35.68 12.52 -25.91
N ILE A 414 -35.34 12.35 -27.18
CA ILE A 414 -34.18 12.99 -27.80
C ILE A 414 -34.35 14.51 -27.79
N ALA A 415 -35.50 15.04 -28.17
CA ALA A 415 -35.79 16.48 -28.09
C ALA A 415 -35.64 17.02 -26.65
N LYS A 416 -36.17 16.31 -25.66
CA LYS A 416 -35.99 16.64 -24.23
C LYS A 416 -34.52 16.61 -23.80
N SER A 417 -33.75 15.65 -24.31
CA SER A 417 -32.32 15.54 -24.00
C SER A 417 -31.51 16.72 -24.55
N LEU A 418 -31.84 17.21 -25.76
CA LEU A 418 -31.26 18.40 -26.36
C LEU A 418 -31.61 19.66 -25.56
N GLU A 419 -32.87 19.81 -25.15
CA GLU A 419 -33.30 20.93 -24.30
C GLU A 419 -32.57 20.91 -22.93
N GLY A 420 -32.42 19.72 -22.35
CA GLY A 420 -31.65 19.52 -21.12
C GLY A 420 -30.17 19.92 -21.29
N ALA A 421 -29.52 19.44 -22.35
CA ALA A 421 -28.13 19.80 -22.65
C ALA A 421 -27.94 21.30 -22.90
N ARG A 422 -28.92 21.97 -23.52
CA ARG A 422 -28.93 23.42 -23.67
C ARG A 422 -29.01 24.13 -22.32
N LYS A 423 -29.86 23.65 -21.41
CA LYS A 423 -29.96 24.19 -20.05
C LYS A 423 -28.67 23.99 -19.24
N ASP A 424 -27.99 22.86 -19.41
CA ASP A 424 -26.72 22.59 -18.74
C ASP A 424 -25.64 23.63 -19.11
N LEU A 425 -25.62 24.13 -20.35
CA LEU A 425 -24.68 25.18 -20.79
C LEU A 425 -24.94 26.56 -20.15
N TYR A 426 -26.11 26.80 -19.55
CA TYR A 426 -26.38 28.06 -18.84
C TYR A 426 -25.61 28.21 -17.53
N VAL A 427 -25.06 27.11 -16.99
CA VAL A 427 -24.16 27.14 -15.83
C VAL A 427 -22.87 27.90 -16.14
N ILE A 428 -22.50 28.03 -17.42
CA ILE A 428 -21.31 28.78 -17.86
C ILE A 428 -21.67 30.28 -17.92
N PRO A 429 -21.04 31.14 -17.10
CA PRO A 429 -21.36 32.57 -17.05
C PRO A 429 -20.83 33.33 -18.28
N LYS A 430 -21.24 34.60 -18.44
CA LYS A 430 -20.89 35.41 -19.62
C LYS A 430 -19.42 35.88 -19.63
N ASP A 431 -18.82 35.97 -18.45
CA ASP A 431 -17.43 36.35 -18.19
C ASP A 431 -16.49 35.14 -18.14
N ALA A 432 -16.94 33.98 -18.61
CA ALA A 432 -16.10 32.79 -18.71
C ALA A 432 -14.86 33.05 -19.61
N PRO A 433 -13.74 32.35 -19.36
CA PRO A 433 -12.55 32.45 -20.21
C PRO A 433 -12.88 32.29 -21.69
N THR A 434 -12.20 33.05 -22.56
CA THR A 434 -12.49 33.13 -24.01
C THR A 434 -12.62 31.75 -24.66
N GLU A 435 -11.74 30.81 -24.33
CA GLU A 435 -11.78 29.43 -24.85
C GLU A 435 -13.08 28.69 -24.47
N ILE A 436 -13.50 28.78 -23.20
CA ILE A 436 -14.75 28.17 -22.71
C ILE A 436 -15.96 28.86 -23.35
N ALA A 437 -15.92 30.18 -23.51
CA ALA A 437 -16.98 30.94 -24.14
C ALA A 437 -17.15 30.57 -25.63
N THR A 438 -16.04 30.38 -26.36
CA THR A 438 -16.05 29.91 -27.75
C THR A 438 -16.63 28.51 -27.86
N GLN A 439 -16.16 27.54 -27.06
CA GLN A 439 -16.70 26.17 -27.05
C GLN A 439 -18.19 26.15 -26.72
N LYS A 440 -18.64 26.96 -25.74
CA LYS A 440 -20.06 27.10 -25.43
C LYS A 440 -20.85 27.60 -26.65
N ALA A 441 -20.34 28.61 -27.36
CA ALA A 441 -21.02 29.17 -28.52
C ALA A 441 -21.16 28.14 -29.66
N GLU A 442 -20.10 27.38 -29.93
CA GLU A 442 -20.11 26.29 -30.92
C GLU A 442 -21.12 25.20 -30.57
N LEU A 443 -21.12 24.72 -29.32
CA LEU A 443 -22.08 23.70 -28.87
C LEU A 443 -23.52 24.22 -28.87
N MET A 444 -23.76 25.49 -28.52
CA MET A 444 -25.08 26.11 -28.61
C MET A 444 -25.57 26.19 -30.06
N GLY A 445 -24.67 26.47 -31.01
CA GLY A 445 -24.94 26.42 -32.44
C GLY A 445 -25.37 25.01 -32.87
N LYS A 446 -24.54 24.00 -32.60
CA LYS A 446 -24.83 22.59 -32.90
C LYS A 446 -26.13 22.10 -32.29
N LEU A 447 -26.41 22.44 -31.02
CA LEU A 447 -27.66 22.07 -30.37
C LEU A 447 -28.87 22.68 -31.09
N THR A 448 -28.76 23.90 -31.59
CA THR A 448 -29.84 24.57 -32.32
C THR A 448 -30.09 23.87 -33.66
N GLU A 449 -29.03 23.58 -34.40
CA GLU A 449 -29.10 22.83 -35.66
C GLU A 449 -29.73 21.44 -35.45
N LEU A 450 -29.24 20.67 -34.48
CA LEU A 450 -29.77 19.34 -34.17
C LEU A 450 -31.21 19.37 -33.66
N THR A 451 -31.61 20.42 -32.95
CA THR A 451 -33.02 20.57 -32.51
C THR A 451 -33.93 20.70 -33.73
N THR A 452 -33.55 21.58 -34.67
CA THR A 452 -34.28 21.74 -35.94
C THR A 452 -34.29 20.44 -36.75
N GLU A 453 -33.14 19.77 -36.87
CA GLU A 453 -33.04 18.52 -37.61
C GLU A 453 -33.88 17.39 -36.99
N VAL A 454 -33.87 17.25 -35.66
CA VAL A 454 -34.74 16.30 -34.96
C VAL A 454 -36.21 16.63 -35.22
N ASP A 455 -36.63 17.88 -35.04
CA ASP A 455 -38.03 18.30 -35.19
C ASP A 455 -38.56 18.01 -36.61
N GLU A 456 -37.77 18.33 -37.64
CA GLU A 456 -38.13 18.11 -39.05
C GLU A 456 -37.96 16.65 -39.50
N SER A 457 -37.11 15.88 -38.82
CA SER A 457 -36.79 14.52 -39.25
C SER A 457 -37.98 13.58 -39.18
N ASN A 458 -38.16 12.87 -40.28
CA ASN A 458 -39.13 11.81 -40.46
C ASN A 458 -38.47 10.43 -40.59
N ASN A 459 -37.18 10.34 -40.24
CA ASN A 459 -36.34 9.14 -40.35
C ASN A 459 -36.67 8.13 -39.24
N TYR A 460 -37.82 7.46 -39.36
CA TYR A 460 -38.17 6.35 -38.47
C TYR A 460 -37.66 5.03 -39.06
N LYS A 461 -37.08 4.15 -38.24
CA LYS A 461 -36.58 2.84 -38.68
C LYS A 461 -37.65 2.00 -39.37
N THR A 462 -38.90 2.10 -38.94
CA THR A 462 -40.05 1.44 -39.57
C THR A 462 -40.26 1.84 -41.03
N LYS A 463 -39.88 3.06 -41.44
CA LYS A 463 -39.98 3.51 -42.83
C LYS A 463 -38.85 2.98 -43.70
N LYS A 464 -37.69 2.67 -43.11
CA LYS A 464 -36.48 2.21 -43.82
C LYS A 464 -36.38 0.69 -43.87
N ASP A 465 -36.71 0.02 -42.77
CA ASP A 465 -36.40 -1.39 -42.55
C ASP A 465 -37.57 -2.33 -42.88
N ILE A 466 -38.79 -1.81 -43.02
CA ILE A 466 -39.98 -2.61 -43.36
C ILE A 466 -40.13 -2.66 -44.90
N PRO A 467 -40.01 -3.84 -45.53
CA PRO A 467 -40.22 -4.03 -46.97
C PRO A 467 -41.59 -3.56 -47.47
N SER A 468 -41.71 -3.35 -48.78
CA SER A 468 -42.97 -3.02 -49.48
C SER A 468 -44.08 -4.04 -49.22
N ASP A 469 -43.70 -5.28 -48.93
CA ASP A 469 -44.57 -6.46 -48.95
C ASP A 469 -45.44 -6.59 -47.69
N PHE A 470 -45.18 -5.77 -46.66
CA PHE A 470 -45.99 -5.70 -45.45
C PHE A 470 -47.27 -4.88 -45.68
N SER A 471 -48.40 -5.42 -45.23
CA SER A 471 -49.69 -4.74 -45.25
C SER A 471 -49.72 -3.51 -44.34
N LYS A 472 -50.69 -2.62 -44.55
CA LYS A 472 -50.92 -1.45 -43.69
C LYS A 472 -51.20 -1.84 -42.23
N ALA A 473 -51.82 -3.01 -41.99
CA ALA A 473 -52.13 -3.48 -40.64
C ALA A 473 -50.87 -3.96 -39.90
N GLU A 474 -49.99 -4.72 -40.56
CA GLU A 474 -48.74 -5.20 -39.97
C GLU A 474 -47.78 -4.06 -39.66
N LYS A 475 -47.69 -3.06 -40.55
CA LYS A 475 -46.91 -1.84 -40.31
C LYS A 475 -47.38 -1.11 -39.04
N LYS A 476 -48.69 -1.03 -38.80
CA LYS A 476 -49.24 -0.44 -37.58
C LYS A 476 -48.89 -1.25 -36.32
N ILE A 477 -48.91 -2.58 -36.40
CA ILE A 477 -48.54 -3.45 -35.28
C ILE A 477 -47.06 -3.28 -34.92
N ILE A 478 -46.17 -3.30 -35.92
CA ILE A 478 -44.72 -3.09 -35.72
C ILE A 478 -44.46 -1.73 -35.09
N GLN A 479 -45.14 -0.67 -35.56
CA GLN A 479 -45.00 0.67 -35.01
C GLN A 479 -45.51 0.75 -33.56
N ALA A 480 -46.66 0.15 -33.24
CA ALA A 480 -47.18 0.10 -31.88
C ALA A 480 -46.25 -0.71 -30.94
N MET A 481 -45.66 -1.81 -31.42
CA MET A 481 -44.69 -2.59 -30.68
C MET A 481 -43.44 -1.75 -30.35
N LEU A 482 -42.84 -1.07 -31.33
CA LEU A 482 -41.67 -0.22 -31.09
C LEU A 482 -41.98 0.92 -30.12
N GLU A 483 -43.18 1.50 -30.19
CA GLU A 483 -43.65 2.52 -29.22
C GLU A 483 -43.70 1.96 -27.79
N VAL A 484 -44.11 0.71 -27.59
CA VAL A 484 -44.11 0.05 -26.27
C VAL A 484 -42.69 -0.30 -25.83
N LEU A 485 -41.88 -0.86 -26.72
CA LEU A 485 -40.51 -1.28 -26.39
C LEU A 485 -39.64 -0.08 -25.98
N THR A 486 -39.70 1.02 -26.73
CA THR A 486 -38.97 2.25 -26.42
C THR A 486 -39.37 2.91 -25.11
N LYS A 487 -40.60 2.66 -24.62
CA LYS A 487 -41.04 3.17 -23.30
C LYS A 487 -40.48 2.36 -22.13
N ASN A 488 -40.11 1.11 -22.35
CA ASN A 488 -39.77 0.17 -21.28
C ASN A 488 -38.29 -0.27 -21.30
N PHE A 489 -37.59 -0.10 -22.43
CA PHE A 489 -36.24 -0.61 -22.62
C PHE A 489 -35.31 0.43 -23.26
N GLU A 490 -34.02 0.31 -22.98
CA GLU A 490 -32.99 1.14 -23.61
C GLU A 490 -32.78 0.79 -25.09
N ARG A 491 -32.36 1.78 -25.89
CA ARG A 491 -32.19 1.67 -27.34
C ARG A 491 -31.44 0.41 -27.81
N PRO A 492 -30.31 -0.03 -27.20
CA PRO A 492 -29.62 -1.24 -27.66
C PRO A 492 -30.48 -2.51 -27.56
N ILE A 493 -31.30 -2.60 -26.51
CA ILE A 493 -32.23 -3.73 -26.29
C ILE A 493 -33.36 -3.65 -27.32
N VAL A 494 -33.94 -2.46 -27.50
CA VAL A 494 -34.99 -2.22 -28.50
C VAL A 494 -34.49 -2.58 -29.90
N ASP A 495 -33.28 -2.15 -30.26
CA ASP A 495 -32.67 -2.41 -31.57
C ASP A 495 -32.43 -3.91 -31.80
N SER A 496 -32.00 -4.65 -30.77
CA SER A 496 -31.85 -6.11 -30.83
C SER A 496 -33.19 -6.81 -31.02
N LEU A 497 -34.17 -6.50 -30.17
CA LEU A 497 -35.51 -7.09 -30.22
C LEU A 497 -36.20 -6.79 -31.55
N TYR A 498 -36.07 -5.57 -32.07
CA TYR A 498 -36.63 -5.19 -33.35
C TYR A 498 -36.02 -6.00 -34.51
N LYS A 499 -34.71 -6.19 -34.50
CA LYS A 499 -34.01 -7.00 -35.50
C LYS A 499 -34.44 -8.46 -35.48
N GLU A 500 -34.53 -9.06 -34.28
CA GLU A 500 -35.01 -10.44 -34.11
C GLU A 500 -36.47 -10.59 -34.56
N PHE A 501 -37.32 -9.63 -34.21
CA PHE A 501 -38.72 -9.62 -34.61
C PHE A 501 -38.89 -9.57 -36.13
N LEU A 502 -38.10 -8.71 -36.82
CA LEU A 502 -38.10 -8.66 -38.29
C LEU A 502 -37.61 -9.97 -38.92
N GLN A 503 -36.67 -10.67 -38.30
CA GLN A 503 -36.19 -11.97 -38.79
C GLN A 503 -37.28 -13.06 -38.65
N GLU A 504 -37.99 -13.10 -37.52
CA GLU A 504 -39.07 -14.07 -37.31
C GLU A 504 -40.27 -13.82 -38.24
N LEU A 505 -40.61 -12.57 -38.50
CA LEU A 505 -41.64 -12.23 -39.48
C LEU A 505 -41.27 -12.69 -40.90
N LYS A 506 -40.00 -12.62 -41.28
CA LYS A 506 -39.50 -13.11 -42.58
C LYS A 506 -39.45 -14.64 -42.72
N LYS A 507 -39.55 -15.39 -41.62
CA LYS A 507 -39.61 -16.88 -41.67
C LYS A 507 -41.02 -17.42 -41.87
N LYS A 508 -42.06 -16.59 -41.66
CA LYS A 508 -43.48 -17.00 -41.65
C LYS A 508 -44.30 -16.46 -42.83
N GLY A 509 -43.74 -15.57 -43.65
CA GLY A 509 -44.25 -15.21 -44.99
C GLY A 509 -43.38 -15.86 -46.04
#